data_AF-R6ZAM2-F1
#
_entry.id   AF-R6ZAM2-F1
#
_cell.length_a   1.000
_cell.length_b   1.000
_cell.length_c   1.000
_cell.angle_alpha   90.00
_cell.angle_beta   90.00
_cell.angle_gamma   90.00
#
_symmetry.space_group_name_H-M   'P 1'
#
loop_
_entity.id
_entity.type
_entity.pdbx_description
1 polymer ?
#
loop_
_entity_poly.entity_id
_entity_poly.type
_entity_poly.pdbx_seq_one_letter_code
_entity_poly.pdbx_strand_id
1 'polypeptide(L)'
;MDLKALREMDLEQARQICLDELSDILTDYTERSVPLAPSSRLIEDLGLDSFLTVYFLTQAEERFGIQIDETEYETIVFVQDILDFIFAKG
;
A
#
# COMPACT_ATOMS: atom_id res chain seq x y z
N MET A 1 5.41 9.02 8.35
CA MET A 1 6.61 8.17 8.41
C MET A 1 7.72 8.85 7.59
N ASP A 2 8.98 8.80 8.04
CA ASP A 2 10.09 9.43 7.28
C ASP A 2 10.66 8.43 6.25
N LEU A 3 10.45 8.69 4.96
CA LEU A 3 10.99 7.89 3.86
C LEU A 3 12.52 7.77 3.91
N LYS A 4 13.21 8.75 4.51
CA LYS A 4 14.66 8.72 4.66
C LYS A 4 15.10 7.67 5.69
N ALA A 5 14.33 7.50 6.76
CA ALA A 5 14.59 6.46 7.76
C ALA A 5 14.42 5.06 7.15
N LEU A 6 13.41 4.86 6.31
CA LEU A 6 13.20 3.59 5.61
C LEU A 6 14.38 3.20 4.70
N ARG A 7 15.10 4.18 4.15
CA ARG A 7 16.26 3.94 3.25
C ARG A 7 17.53 3.52 3.98
N GLU A 8 17.65 3.84 5.27
CA GLU A 8 18.79 3.44 6.11
C GLU A 8 18.57 2.09 6.79
N MET A 9 17.34 1.55 6.71
CA MET A 9 16.94 0.25 7.25
C MET A 9 17.21 -0.89 6.26
N ASP A 10 17.24 -2.11 6.77
CA ASP A 10 17.22 -3.30 5.92
C ASP A 10 15.95 -3.31 5.06
N LEU A 11 16.09 -3.64 3.76
CA LEU A 11 14.99 -3.56 2.80
C LEU A 11 13.80 -4.45 3.20
N GLU A 12 14.07 -5.60 3.82
CA GLU A 12 13.02 -6.51 4.29
C GLU A 12 12.25 -5.89 5.45
N GLN A 13 12.95 -5.22 6.37
CA GLN A 13 12.32 -4.48 7.48
C GLN A 13 11.49 -3.29 6.98
N ALA A 14 12.03 -2.50 6.06
CA ALA A 14 11.32 -1.37 5.47
C ALA A 14 10.03 -1.83 4.76
N ARG A 15 10.09 -2.93 4.02
CA ARG A 15 8.93 -3.55 3.38
C ARG A 15 7.89 -4.01 4.39
N GLN A 16 8.31 -4.66 5.47
CA GLN A 16 7.38 -5.11 6.51
C GLN A 16 6.66 -3.92 7.16
N ILE A 17 7.37 -2.84 7.46
CA ILE A 17 6.75 -1.62 8.02
C ILE A 17 5.72 -1.03 7.04
N CYS A 18 6.03 -0.98 5.75
CA CYS A 18 5.06 -0.54 4.75
C CYS A 18 3.81 -1.43 4.69
N LEU A 19 3.97 -2.75 4.80
CA LEU A 19 2.85 -3.69 4.84
C LEU A 19 1.99 -3.50 6.09
N ASP A 20 2.61 -3.26 7.25
CA ASP A 20 1.91 -3.02 8.51
C ASP A 20 1.09 -1.71 8.42
N GLU A 21 1.68 -0.62 7.91
CA GLU A 21 0.97 0.65 7.71
C GLU A 21 -0.16 0.52 6.67
N LEU A 22 0.03 -0.25 5.59
CA LEU A 22 -1.04 -0.54 4.63
C LEU A 22 -2.16 -1.38 5.28
N SER A 23 -1.82 -2.30 6.17
CA SER A 23 -2.80 -3.08 6.94
C SER A 23 -3.60 -2.19 7.89
N ASP A 24 -2.97 -1.18 8.49
CA ASP A 24 -3.65 -0.21 9.34
C ASP A 24 -4.66 0.63 8.53
N ILE A 25 -4.26 1.13 7.35
CA ILE A 25 -5.18 1.83 6.44
C ILE A 25 -6.36 0.93 6.06
N LEU A 26 -6.11 -0.35 5.77
CA LEU A 26 -7.17 -1.30 5.42
C LEU A 26 -8.14 -1.51 6.60
N THR A 27 -7.60 -1.61 7.82
CA THR A 27 -8.37 -1.84 9.04
C THR A 27 -9.33 -0.68 9.31
N ASP A 28 -8.90 0.56 9.06
CA ASP A 28 -9.72 1.76 9.25
C ASP A 28 -11.02 1.76 8.41
N TYR A 29 -11.05 1.05 7.28
CA TYR A 29 -12.19 1.07 6.35
C TYR A 29 -12.94 -0.25 6.22
N THR A 30 -12.28 -1.36 6.52
CA THR A 30 -12.90 -2.68 6.42
C THR A 30 -13.27 -3.26 7.77
N GLU A 31 -12.82 -2.65 8.87
CA GLU A 31 -12.86 -3.22 10.23
C GLU A 31 -12.18 -4.61 10.31
N ARG A 32 -11.37 -4.96 9.31
CA ARG A 32 -10.66 -6.24 9.20
C ARG A 32 -9.17 -5.98 9.31
N SER A 33 -8.61 -6.47 10.40
CA SER A 33 -7.17 -6.60 10.54
C SER A 33 -6.74 -7.92 9.90
N VAL A 34 -6.12 -7.84 8.73
CA VAL A 34 -5.57 -8.99 8.02
C VAL A 34 -4.11 -8.72 7.67
N PRO A 35 -3.20 -9.68 7.90
CA PRO A 35 -1.82 -9.53 7.48
C PRO A 35 -1.77 -9.45 5.95
N LEU A 36 -1.15 -8.39 5.44
CA LEU A 36 -0.97 -8.18 4.01
C LEU A 36 0.27 -8.92 3.52
N ALA A 37 0.13 -9.59 2.37
CA ALA A 37 1.26 -10.11 1.62
C ALA A 37 1.43 -9.30 0.33
N PRO A 38 2.65 -9.13 -0.20
CA PRO A 38 2.84 -8.45 -1.48
C PRO A 38 2.07 -9.12 -2.63
N SER A 39 1.87 -10.43 -2.56
CA SER A 39 1.09 -11.21 -3.53
C SER A 39 -0.43 -11.08 -3.38
N SER A 40 -0.93 -10.41 -2.34
CA SER A 40 -2.37 -10.23 -2.12
C SER A 40 -2.99 -9.32 -3.18
N ARG A 41 -4.10 -9.76 -3.77
CA ARG A 41 -4.91 -9.00 -4.72
C ARG A 41 -5.88 -8.10 -3.98
N LEU A 42 -5.91 -6.82 -4.36
CA LEU A 42 -6.71 -5.80 -3.66
C LEU A 42 -8.20 -6.16 -3.66
N ILE A 43 -8.74 -6.59 -4.80
CA ILE A 43 -10.16 -6.94 -4.92
C ILE A 43 -10.41 -8.39 -4.51
N GLU A 44 -9.68 -9.34 -5.09
CA GLU A 44 -10.00 -10.78 -4.93
C GLU A 44 -9.64 -11.32 -3.54
N ASP A 45 -8.52 -10.89 -2.95
CA ASP A 45 -8.06 -11.43 -1.66
C ASP A 45 -8.46 -10.54 -0.49
N LEU A 46 -8.34 -9.21 -0.64
CA LEU A 46 -8.70 -8.27 0.43
C LEU A 46 -10.19 -7.91 0.43
N GLY A 47 -10.90 -8.18 -0.67
CA GLY A 47 -12.32 -7.91 -0.80
C GLY A 47 -12.65 -6.43 -0.98
N LEU A 48 -11.70 -5.62 -1.45
CA LEU A 48 -11.95 -4.21 -1.77
C LEU A 48 -12.84 -4.13 -3.00
N ASP A 49 -13.85 -3.26 -2.97
CA ASP A 49 -14.55 -2.86 -4.17
C ASP A 49 -13.79 -1.74 -4.91
N SER A 50 -14.24 -1.36 -6.10
CA SER A 50 -13.56 -0.32 -6.89
C SER A 50 -13.48 1.02 -6.18
N PHE A 51 -14.46 1.37 -5.35
CA PHE A 51 -14.48 2.65 -4.64
C PHE A 51 -13.52 2.63 -3.44
N LEU A 52 -13.56 1.56 -2.65
CA LEU A 52 -12.64 1.34 -1.54
C LEU A 52 -11.20 1.18 -2.03
N THR A 53 -10.98 0.60 -3.21
CA THR A 53 -9.64 0.50 -3.82
C THR A 53 -9.07 1.89 -4.10
N VAL A 54 -9.83 2.77 -4.76
CA VAL A 54 -9.41 4.17 -5.02
C VAL A 54 -9.07 4.88 -3.71
N TYR A 55 -9.94 4.75 -2.71
CA TYR A 55 -9.74 5.40 -1.43
C TYR A 55 -8.51 4.87 -0.67
N PHE A 56 -8.31 3.55 -0.69
CA PHE A 56 -7.13 2.90 -0.14
C PHE A 56 -5.84 3.41 -0.78
N LEU A 57 -5.82 3.55 -2.11
CA LEU A 57 -4.68 4.09 -2.85
C LEU A 57 -4.40 5.55 -2.47
N THR A 58 -5.42 6.40 -2.42
CA THR A 58 -5.26 7.81 -1.99
C THR A 58 -4.69 7.92 -0.58
N GLN A 59 -5.12 7.06 0.34
CA GLN A 59 -4.57 7.06 1.70
C GLN A 59 -3.13 6.56 1.75
N ALA A 60 -2.78 5.58 0.90
CA ALA A 60 -1.38 5.19 0.73
C ALA A 60 -0.54 6.36 0.18
N GLU A 61 -1.03 7.11 -0.81
CA GLU A 61 -0.36 8.32 -1.31
C GLU A 61 -0.08 9.33 -0.21
N GLU A 62 -1.09 9.66 0.59
CA GLU A 62 -0.97 10.60 1.71
C GLU A 62 -0.01 10.10 2.79
N ARG A 63 -0.10 8.81 3.15
CA ARG A 63 0.71 8.20 4.23
C ARG A 63 2.18 8.08 3.87
N PHE A 64 2.47 7.66 2.64
CA PHE A 64 3.82 7.38 2.16
C PHE A 64 4.42 8.57 1.39
N GLY A 65 3.65 9.61 1.08
CA GLY A 65 4.12 10.76 0.32
C GLY A 65 4.46 10.43 -1.14
N ILE A 66 3.78 9.43 -1.70
CA ILE A 66 3.90 9.04 -3.11
C ILE A 66 2.83 9.75 -3.94
N GLN A 67 2.98 9.69 -5.27
CA GLN A 67 2.00 10.17 -6.22
C GLN A 67 1.83 9.08 -7.27
N ILE A 68 0.60 8.62 -7.43
CA ILE A 68 0.16 7.62 -8.39
C ILE A 68 -0.75 8.36 -9.38
N ASP A 69 -0.51 8.23 -10.68
CA ASP A 69 -1.40 8.84 -11.67
C ASP A 69 -2.75 8.11 -11.66
N GLU A 70 -3.86 8.85 -11.79
CA GLU A 70 -5.21 8.25 -11.85
C GLU A 70 -5.33 7.21 -12.98
N THR A 71 -4.57 7.37 -14.07
CA THR A 71 -4.53 6.41 -15.19
C THR A 71 -3.82 5.10 -14.82
N GLU A 72 -3.00 5.10 -13.77
CA GLU A 72 -2.33 3.91 -13.23
C GLU A 72 -3.21 3.17 -12.22
N TYR A 73 -4.32 3.74 -11.73
CA TYR A 73 -5.14 3.09 -10.71
C TYR A 73 -5.72 1.76 -11.18
N GLU A 74 -6.09 1.66 -12.46
CA GLU A 74 -6.61 0.44 -13.05
C GLU A 74 -5.54 -0.65 -13.22
N THR A 75 -4.25 -0.28 -13.20
CA THR A 75 -3.13 -1.23 -13.34
C THR A 75 -2.68 -1.79 -12.01
N ILE A 76 -3.08 -1.17 -10.90
CA ILE A 76 -2.74 -1.58 -9.54
C ILE A 76 -3.70 -2.69 -9.09
N VAL A 77 -3.17 -3.91 -9.03
CA VAL A 77 -3.96 -5.12 -8.74
C VAL A 77 -3.50 -5.79 -7.46
N PHE A 78 -2.21 -5.69 -7.15
CA PHE A 78 -1.55 -6.33 -6.01
C PHE A 78 -1.04 -5.30 -5.01
N VAL A 79 -0.89 -5.73 -3.75
CA VAL A 79 -0.19 -4.94 -2.73
C VAL A 79 1.25 -4.62 -3.16
N GLN A 80 1.91 -5.54 -3.88
CA GLN A 80 3.25 -5.32 -4.43
C GLN A 80 3.32 -4.09 -5.33
N ASP A 81 2.28 -3.80 -6.13
CA ASP A 81 2.29 -2.64 -7.03
C ASP A 81 2.41 -1.34 -6.22
N ILE A 82 1.70 -1.24 -5.09
CA ILE A 82 1.78 -0.10 -4.16
C ILE A 82 3.17 -0.01 -3.53
N LEU A 83 3.74 -1.14 -3.10
CA LEU A 83 5.11 -1.17 -2.58
C LEU A 83 6.11 -0.68 -3.64
N ASP A 84 5.92 -1.06 -4.90
CA ASP A 84 6.77 -0.61 -5.99
C ASP A 84 6.69 0.90 -6.15
N PHE A 85 5.52 1.55 -6.02
CA PHE A 85 5.46 3.02 -5.99
C PHE A 85 6.20 3.63 -4.80
N ILE A 86 6.10 3.02 -3.62
CA ILE A 86 6.80 3.47 -2.39
C ILE A 86 8.32 3.41 -2.57
N PHE A 87 8.84 2.34 -3.17
CA PHE A 87 10.27 2.11 -3.30
C PHE A 87 10.88 2.57 -4.65
N ALA A 88 10.07 2.80 -5.69
CA ALA A 88 10.54 3.27 -7.00
C ALA A 88 11.00 4.74 -6.98
N LYS A 89 10.44 5.56 -6.08
CA LYS A 89 11.04 6.85 -5.73
C LYS A 89 12.09 6.63 -4.63
N GLY A 90 13.20 6.01 -5.04
CA GLY A 90 14.38 5.64 -4.26
C GLY A 90 15.65 6.34 -4.74
#